data_AF-A0A843LZQ2-F1
#
_entry.id   AF-A0A843LZQ2-F1
#
_cell.length_a   1.000
_cell.length_b   1.000
_cell.length_c   1.000
_cell.angle_alpha   90.00
_cell.angle_beta   90.00
_cell.angle_gamma   90.00
#
_symmetry.space_group_name_H-M   'P 1'
#
loop_
_entity.id
_entity.type
_entity.pdbx_description
1 polymer ?
#
loop_
_entity_poly.entity_id
_entity_poly.type
_entity_poly.pdbx_seq_one_letter_code
_entity_poly.pdbx_strand_id
1 'polypeptide(L)'
;MIKSLANKGIDRILKRPWVAGAIIGLGAAFVQYLFFLGAAGKGPVAYGFCVACHSRDLINGIWNGIFGTNLGMAPVSAEAIAGGAVPVLTIVGVLVGALIAALLYKEFRIKKASPWSCVKYAVGGFLFMICALLMGACPYRIALRIGYGDAIAFIGLIAIIVGVFIGVKIALKRMGGGK
;
A
#
# COMPACT_ATOMS: atom_id res chain seq x y z
N MET A 1 -6.24 -5.99 31.14
CA MET A 1 -5.87 -4.73 31.82
C MET A 1 -5.21 -3.76 30.82
N ILE A 2 -5.95 -3.33 29.79
CA ILE A 2 -5.58 -2.22 28.90
C ILE A 2 -6.80 -1.32 28.87
N LYS A 3 -6.96 -0.53 29.94
CA LYS A 3 -7.97 0.52 30.01
C LYS A 3 -7.59 1.55 28.95
N SER A 4 -8.39 1.64 27.89
CA SER A 4 -8.75 2.87 27.20
C SER A 4 -7.67 3.97 27.20
N LEU A 5 -6.58 3.76 26.46
CA LEU A 5 -5.70 4.85 26.00
C LEU A 5 -6.32 5.62 24.80
N ALA A 6 -7.61 5.40 24.53
CA ALA A 6 -8.40 6.17 23.60
C ALA A 6 -8.72 7.54 24.21
N ASN A 7 -7.80 8.49 24.06
CA ASN A 7 -8.11 9.89 24.28
C ASN A 7 -9.11 10.30 23.19
N LYS A 8 -10.40 10.46 23.57
CA LYS A 8 -11.52 10.76 22.66
C LYS A 8 -11.24 11.94 21.70
N GLY A 9 -10.35 12.86 22.08
CA GLY A 9 -9.90 13.97 21.23
C GLY A 9 -8.98 13.55 20.08
N ILE A 10 -7.96 12.72 20.37
CA ILE A 10 -6.98 12.23 19.38
C ILE A 10 -7.66 11.33 18.35
N ASP A 11 -8.57 10.45 18.79
CA ASP A 11 -9.30 9.56 17.89
C ASP A 11 -10.17 10.33 16.88
N ARG A 12 -10.76 11.46 17.31
CA ARG A 12 -11.60 12.31 16.44
C ARG A 12 -10.77 13.01 15.37
N ILE A 13 -9.52 13.33 15.66
CA ILE A 13 -8.59 13.96 14.72
C ILE A 13 -8.04 12.91 13.75
N LEU A 14 -7.57 11.76 14.24
CA LEU A 14 -7.01 10.69 13.42
C LEU A 14 -8.01 10.06 12.45
N LYS A 15 -9.31 10.07 12.77
CA LYS A 15 -10.37 9.58 11.86
C LYS A 15 -10.62 10.46 10.64
N ARG A 16 -10.02 11.65 10.55
CA ARG A 16 -10.16 12.53 9.39
C ARG A 16 -9.27 12.02 8.23
N PRO A 17 -9.82 11.77 7.03
CA PRO A 17 -9.06 11.19 5.91
C PRO A 17 -7.81 11.99 5.52
N TRP A 18 -7.88 13.32 5.60
CA TRP A 18 -6.75 14.18 5.28
C TRP A 18 -5.61 14.10 6.32
N VAL A 19 -5.92 13.84 7.60
CA VAL A 19 -4.90 13.66 8.65
C VAL A 19 -4.14 12.37 8.39
N ALA A 20 -4.85 11.28 8.12
CA ALA A 20 -4.24 10.00 7.75
C ALA A 20 -3.37 10.15 6.48
N GLY A 21 -3.87 10.87 5.47
CA GLY A 21 -3.11 11.19 4.26
C GLY A 21 -1.82 11.97 4.53
N ALA A 22 -1.89 13.01 5.38
CA ALA A 22 -0.73 13.80 5.76
C ALA A 22 0.31 12.98 6.53
N ILE A 23 -0.11 12.14 7.48
CA ILE A 23 0.78 11.26 8.25
C ILE A 23 1.48 10.26 7.31
N ILE A 24 0.73 9.60 6.42
CA ILE A 24 1.30 8.64 5.47
C ILE A 24 2.25 9.35 4.49
N GLY A 25 1.88 10.52 3.98
CA GLY A 25 2.70 11.29 3.04
C GLY A 25 4.02 11.76 3.65
N LEU A 26 3.97 12.39 4.83
CA LEU A 26 5.16 12.81 5.58
C LEU A 26 6.02 11.62 5.99
N GLY A 27 5.39 10.53 6.47
CA GLY A 27 6.08 9.30 6.80
C GLY A 27 6.78 8.67 5.59
N ALA A 28 6.14 8.65 4.43
CA ALA A 28 6.73 8.15 3.19
C ALA A 28 7.89 9.03 2.70
N ALA A 29 7.79 10.35 2.83
CA ALA A 29 8.89 11.26 2.52
C ALA A 29 10.08 11.05 3.47
N PHE A 30 9.83 10.85 4.75
CA PHE A 30 10.86 10.53 5.74
C PHE A 30 11.55 9.18 5.44
N VAL A 31 10.79 8.13 5.13
CA VAL A 31 11.35 6.83 4.73
C VAL A 31 12.16 6.95 3.43
N GLN A 32 11.68 7.73 2.46
CA GLN A 32 12.42 7.99 1.23
C GLN A 32 13.76 8.69 1.52
N TYR A 33 13.78 9.65 2.44
CA TYR A 33 15.01 10.31 2.88
C TYR A 33 15.99 9.31 3.52
N LEU A 34 15.51 8.40 4.36
CA LEU A 34 16.34 7.34 4.94
C LEU A 34 16.91 6.40 3.87
N PHE A 35 16.13 6.03 2.86
CA PHE A 35 16.64 5.24 1.73
C PHE A 35 17.68 5.99 0.91
N PHE A 36 17.52 7.31 0.73
CA PHE A 36 18.52 8.13 0.05
C PHE A 36 19.86 8.11 0.80
N LEU A 37 19.84 8.23 2.13
CA LEU A 37 21.04 8.16 2.98
C LEU A 37 21.66 6.75 3.04
N GLY A 38 20.84 5.70 3.17
CA GLY A 38 21.30 4.33 3.39
C GLY A 38 21.69 3.57 2.11
N ALA A 39 21.04 3.86 0.98
CA ALA A 39 21.29 3.17 -0.30
C ALA A 39 22.11 4.02 -1.29
N ALA A 40 22.87 5.01 -0.79
CA ALA A 40 23.67 5.94 -1.59
C ALA A 40 22.92 6.57 -2.78
N GLY A 41 21.62 6.86 -2.60
CA GLY A 41 20.77 7.44 -3.64
C GLY A 41 20.41 6.51 -4.82
N LYS A 42 20.69 5.20 -4.76
CA LYS A 42 20.43 4.25 -5.87
C LYS A 42 18.99 3.72 -5.95
N GLY A 43 18.10 4.19 -5.08
CA GLY A 43 16.70 3.77 -5.04
C GLY A 43 15.82 4.50 -6.07
N PRO A 44 14.74 3.88 -6.58
CA PRO A 44 13.77 4.56 -7.42
C PRO A 44 13.12 5.75 -6.70
N VAL A 45 12.75 6.77 -7.48
CA VAL A 45 12.04 7.95 -6.94
C VAL A 45 10.67 7.55 -6.37
N ALA A 46 10.26 8.26 -5.30
CA ALA A 46 8.98 8.09 -4.63
C ALA A 46 8.69 6.63 -4.18
N TYR A 47 9.72 5.92 -3.71
CA TYR A 47 9.63 4.54 -3.24
C TYR A 47 9.45 4.41 -1.71
N GLY A 48 9.37 5.52 -0.98
CA GLY A 48 9.19 5.50 0.49
C GLY A 48 7.92 4.76 0.96
N PHE A 49 6.88 4.70 0.13
CA PHE A 49 5.72 3.85 0.36
C PHE A 49 5.07 3.39 -0.94
N CYS A 50 5.05 2.07 -1.19
CA CYS A 50 4.35 1.50 -2.34
C CYS A 50 3.84 0.09 -2.06
N VAL A 51 2.52 -0.08 -1.92
CA VAL A 51 1.94 -1.41 -1.66
C VAL A 51 2.13 -2.38 -2.82
N ALA A 52 2.09 -1.92 -4.08
CA ALA A 52 2.26 -2.81 -5.22
C ALA A 52 3.72 -3.26 -5.39
N CYS A 53 4.65 -2.30 -5.49
CA CYS A 53 6.05 -2.61 -5.76
C CYS A 53 6.72 -3.33 -4.58
N HIS A 54 6.42 -2.92 -3.34
CA HIS A 54 6.94 -3.64 -2.18
C HIS A 54 6.34 -5.04 -2.13
N SER A 55 5.04 -5.27 -2.42
CA SER A 55 4.50 -6.64 -2.41
C SER A 55 5.21 -7.54 -3.41
N ARG A 56 5.49 -7.02 -4.61
CA ARG A 56 6.29 -7.72 -5.62
C ARG A 56 7.68 -8.03 -5.09
N ASP A 57 8.37 -7.07 -4.48
CA ASP A 57 9.72 -7.27 -3.96
C ASP A 57 9.75 -8.29 -2.80
N LEU A 58 8.69 -8.36 -1.99
CA LEU A 58 8.56 -9.37 -0.93
C LEU A 58 8.54 -10.76 -1.54
N ILE A 59 7.61 -10.95 -2.47
CA ILE A 59 7.31 -12.23 -3.06
C ILE A 59 8.50 -12.68 -3.90
N ASN A 60 9.06 -11.79 -4.72
CA ASN A 60 10.23 -12.08 -5.54
C ASN A 60 11.46 -12.35 -4.67
N GLY A 61 11.66 -11.64 -3.56
CA GLY A 61 12.77 -11.89 -2.63
C GLY A 61 12.68 -13.26 -1.97
N ILE A 62 11.49 -13.61 -1.45
CA ILE A 62 11.22 -14.94 -0.88
C ILE A 62 11.41 -16.03 -1.94
N TRP A 63 10.86 -15.82 -3.14
CA TRP A 63 10.92 -16.79 -4.22
C TRP A 63 12.36 -17.01 -4.70
N ASN A 64 13.13 -15.93 -4.90
CA ASN A 64 14.55 -16.00 -5.26
C ASN A 64 15.37 -16.71 -4.18
N GLY A 65 15.10 -16.45 -2.91
CA GLY A 65 15.79 -17.09 -1.79
C GLY A 65 15.49 -18.59 -1.66
N ILE A 66 14.26 -19.02 -1.96
CA ILE A 66 13.85 -20.43 -1.87
C ILE A 66 14.25 -21.22 -3.12
N PHE A 67 14.03 -20.66 -4.31
CA PHE A 67 14.16 -21.37 -5.59
C PHE A 67 15.40 -20.99 -6.38
N GLY A 68 16.26 -20.10 -5.87
CA GLY A 68 17.50 -19.68 -6.54
C GLY A 68 17.28 -18.93 -7.86
N THR A 69 16.10 -18.38 -8.08
CA THR A 69 15.78 -17.61 -9.28
C THR A 69 16.26 -16.16 -9.18
N ASN A 70 16.23 -15.42 -10.29
CA ASN A 70 16.60 -14.00 -10.36
C ASN A 70 15.42 -13.14 -10.84
N LEU A 71 14.27 -13.24 -10.17
CA LEU A 71 13.12 -12.38 -10.43
C LEU A 71 13.45 -10.93 -10.08
N GLY A 72 13.02 -9.99 -10.91
CA GLY A 72 13.36 -8.57 -10.77
C GLY A 72 12.84 -7.94 -9.48
N MET A 73 13.71 -7.22 -8.78
CA MET A 73 13.43 -6.48 -7.55
C MET A 73 13.98 -5.06 -7.66
N ALA A 74 13.49 -4.12 -6.85
CA ALA A 74 14.14 -2.82 -6.77
C ALA A 74 15.54 -2.96 -6.14
N PRO A 75 16.54 -2.17 -6.57
CA PRO A 75 17.89 -2.20 -6.00
C PRO A 75 17.84 -2.09 -4.47
N VAL A 76 17.13 -1.08 -3.97
CA VAL A 76 16.97 -0.82 -2.53
C VAL A 76 16.44 -2.02 -1.74
N SER A 77 15.61 -2.85 -2.37
CA SER A 77 15.07 -4.06 -1.76
C SER A 77 16.05 -5.23 -1.84
N ALA A 78 16.78 -5.35 -2.96
CA ALA A 78 17.84 -6.35 -3.11
C ALA A 78 19.02 -6.10 -2.16
N GLU A 79 19.48 -4.85 -2.04
CA GLU A 79 20.58 -4.47 -1.14
C GLU A 79 20.22 -4.69 0.32
N ALA A 80 18.99 -4.36 0.71
CA ALA A 80 18.57 -4.55 2.08
C ALA A 80 18.43 -6.06 2.42
N ILE A 81 17.90 -6.89 1.50
CA ILE A 81 17.93 -8.35 1.66
C ILE A 81 19.38 -8.88 1.75
N ALA A 82 20.29 -8.40 0.88
CA ALA A 82 21.70 -8.82 0.86
C ALA A 82 22.50 -8.36 2.09
N GLY A 83 22.16 -7.20 2.65
CA GLY A 83 22.77 -6.64 3.86
C GLY A 83 22.22 -7.21 5.17
N GLY A 84 21.36 -8.23 5.12
CA GLY A 84 20.72 -8.84 6.29
C GLY A 84 19.68 -7.97 7.01
N ALA A 85 19.51 -6.73 6.55
CA ALA A 85 18.48 -5.82 7.03
C ALA A 85 17.26 -6.02 6.15
N VAL A 86 16.35 -6.93 6.52
CA VAL A 86 15.05 -7.04 5.85
C VAL A 86 14.45 -5.65 5.82
N PRO A 87 14.41 -4.94 4.67
CA PRO A 87 13.75 -3.66 4.64
C PRO A 87 12.33 -4.02 5.00
N VAL A 88 11.80 -3.41 6.06
CA VAL A 88 10.47 -3.72 6.56
C VAL A 88 9.53 -3.35 5.42
N LEU A 89 9.21 -4.33 4.58
CA LEU A 89 8.42 -4.07 3.41
C LEU A 89 7.15 -3.46 3.93
N THR A 90 6.83 -2.27 3.44
CA THR A 90 5.77 -1.45 4.05
C THR A 90 4.47 -2.23 4.21
N ILE A 91 4.25 -3.28 3.42
CA ILE A 91 3.15 -4.24 3.58
C ILE A 91 3.18 -5.00 4.89
N VAL A 92 4.30 -5.61 5.29
CA VAL A 92 4.38 -6.34 6.57
C VAL A 92 4.11 -5.38 7.72
N GLY A 93 4.72 -4.19 7.69
CA GLY A 93 4.46 -3.13 8.66
C GLY A 93 3.00 -2.67 8.68
N VAL A 94 2.37 -2.47 7.50
CA VAL A 94 0.96 -2.09 7.38
C VAL A 94 0.03 -3.19 7.90
N LEU A 95 0.32 -4.46 7.59
CA LEU A 95 -0.50 -5.59 8.06
C LEU A 95 -0.42 -5.74 9.58
N VAL A 96 0.79 -5.73 10.14
CA VAL A 96 0.99 -5.81 11.60
C VAL A 96 0.41 -4.58 12.31
N GLY A 97 0.66 -3.38 11.78
CA GLY A 97 0.12 -2.14 12.33
C GLY A 97 -1.41 -2.09 12.29
N ALA A 98 -2.02 -2.50 11.17
CA ALA A 98 -3.47 -2.60 11.04
C ALA A 98 -4.07 -3.64 12.00
N LEU A 99 -3.39 -4.78 12.19
CA LEU A 99 -3.82 -5.80 13.15
C LEU A 99 -3.75 -5.28 14.59
N ILE A 100 -2.64 -4.68 14.99
CA ILE A 100 -2.47 -4.08 16.33
C ILE A 100 -3.54 -3.01 16.55
N ALA A 101 -3.76 -2.12 15.59
CA ALA A 101 -4.81 -1.10 15.68
C ALA A 101 -6.20 -1.74 15.85
N ALA A 102 -6.56 -2.72 15.02
CA ALA A 102 -7.85 -3.40 15.10
C ALA A 102 -8.08 -4.11 16.45
N LEU A 103 -7.01 -4.67 17.05
CA LEU A 103 -7.07 -5.30 18.37
C LEU A 103 -7.21 -4.26 19.50
N LEU A 104 -6.47 -3.17 19.44
CA LEU A 104 -6.52 -2.08 20.43
C LEU A 104 -7.91 -1.42 20.46
N TYR A 105 -8.50 -1.16 19.29
CA TYR A 105 -9.84 -0.59 19.17
C TYR A 105 -10.97 -1.61 19.31
N LYS A 106 -10.64 -2.91 19.47
CA LYS A 106 -11.61 -4.02 19.55
C LYS A 106 -12.57 -4.07 18.34
N GLU A 107 -12.07 -3.65 17.17
CA GLU A 107 -12.79 -3.67 15.90
C GLU A 107 -12.47 -4.92 15.07
N PHE A 108 -11.50 -5.73 15.52
CA PHE A 108 -11.13 -6.98 14.85
C PHE A 108 -12.31 -7.98 14.82
N ARG A 109 -12.74 -8.34 13.61
CA ARG A 109 -13.79 -9.35 13.38
C ARG A 109 -13.44 -10.18 12.15
N ILE A 110 -13.50 -11.50 12.30
CA ILE A 110 -13.35 -12.44 11.18
C ILE A 110 -14.67 -12.46 10.42
N LYS A 111 -14.65 -12.08 9.14
CA LYS A 111 -15.82 -12.10 8.26
C LYS A 111 -15.76 -13.34 7.37
N LYS A 112 -16.88 -14.09 7.30
CA LYS A 112 -17.04 -15.17 6.32
C LYS A 112 -17.44 -14.58 4.97
N ALA A 113 -16.71 -14.92 3.91
CA ALA A 113 -17.03 -14.53 2.55
C ALA A 113 -17.66 -15.70 1.79
N SER A 114 -18.62 -15.41 0.89
CA SER A 114 -19.13 -16.43 -0.03
C SER A 114 -18.04 -16.83 -1.04
N PRO A 115 -18.05 -18.08 -1.56
CA PRO A 115 -17.06 -18.52 -2.55
C PRO A 115 -16.97 -17.57 -3.76
N TRP A 116 -18.11 -17.05 -4.22
CA TRP A 116 -18.18 -16.07 -5.31
C TRP A 116 -17.52 -14.73 -4.95
N SER A 117 -17.61 -14.30 -3.70
CA SER A 117 -16.93 -13.09 -3.23
C SER A 117 -15.42 -13.29 -3.20
N CYS A 118 -14.95 -14.47 -2.76
CA CYS A 118 -13.52 -14.80 -2.78
C CYS A 118 -12.93 -14.73 -4.19
N VAL A 119 -13.62 -15.31 -5.18
CA VAL A 119 -13.19 -15.25 -6.59
C VAL A 119 -13.12 -13.80 -7.08
N LYS A 120 -14.13 -12.97 -6.79
CA LYS A 120 -14.11 -11.55 -7.18
C LYS A 120 -12.93 -10.79 -6.58
N TYR A 121 -12.63 -11.00 -5.29
CA TYR A 121 -11.49 -10.33 -4.65
C TYR A 121 -10.15 -10.82 -5.19
N ALA A 122 -10.02 -12.13 -5.47
CA ALA A 122 -8.80 -12.69 -6.04
C ALA A 122 -8.54 -12.14 -7.46
N VAL A 123 -9.55 -12.18 -8.34
CA VAL A 123 -9.45 -11.65 -9.71
C VAL A 123 -9.23 -10.14 -9.69
N GLY A 124 -9.93 -9.42 -8.82
CA GLY A 124 -9.76 -7.97 -8.67
C GLY A 124 -8.35 -7.60 -8.19
N GLY A 125 -7.81 -8.33 -7.21
CA GLY A 125 -6.44 -8.14 -6.72
C GLY A 125 -5.39 -8.47 -7.78
N PHE A 126 -5.59 -9.56 -8.52
CA PHE A 126 -4.72 -9.95 -9.63
C PHE A 126 -4.68 -8.87 -10.73
N LEU A 127 -5.85 -8.40 -11.17
CA LEU A 127 -5.96 -7.35 -12.18
C LEU A 127 -5.34 -6.04 -11.67
N PHE A 128 -5.62 -5.67 -10.41
CA PHE A 128 -5.00 -4.50 -9.78
C PHE A 128 -3.47 -4.60 -9.81
N MET A 129 -2.90 -5.75 -9.45
CA MET A 129 -1.45 -5.92 -9.43
C MET A 129 -0.85 -5.80 -10.83
N ILE A 130 -1.46 -6.38 -11.86
CA ILE A 130 -1.00 -6.23 -13.24
C ILE A 130 -1.03 -4.76 -13.66
N CYS A 131 -2.18 -4.09 -13.51
CA CYS A 131 -2.32 -2.69 -13.92
C CYS A 131 -1.38 -1.75 -13.13
N ALA A 132 -1.23 -1.98 -11.81
CA ALA A 132 -0.33 -1.20 -10.97
C ALA A 132 1.14 -1.39 -11.36
N LEU A 133 1.55 -2.61 -11.74
CA LEU A 133 2.91 -2.88 -12.21
C LEU A 133 3.15 -2.35 -13.62
N LEU A 134 2.16 -2.39 -14.52
CA LEU A 134 2.23 -1.75 -15.84
C LEU A 134 2.41 -0.23 -15.73
N MET A 135 1.69 0.42 -14.81
CA MET A 135 1.91 1.83 -14.47
C MET A 135 3.18 2.07 -13.65
N GLY A 136 3.79 1.01 -13.11
CA GLY A 136 4.94 1.08 -12.22
C GLY A 136 4.65 1.75 -10.87
N ALA A 137 3.39 1.86 -10.44
CA ALA A 137 3.04 2.55 -9.20
C ALA A 137 1.67 2.13 -8.63
N CYS A 138 1.56 2.17 -7.29
CA CYS A 138 0.27 2.13 -6.60
C CYS A 138 -0.28 3.56 -6.39
N PRO A 139 -1.55 3.73 -5.96
CA PRO A 139 -2.16 5.06 -5.77
C PRO A 139 -1.32 5.99 -4.89
N TYR A 140 -0.69 5.46 -3.83
CA TYR A 140 0.19 6.23 -2.97
C TYR A 140 1.48 6.66 -3.66
N ARG A 141 2.12 5.74 -4.41
CA ARG A 141 3.35 6.07 -5.16
C ARG A 141 3.08 7.09 -6.27
N ILE A 142 1.92 7.02 -6.92
CA ILE A 142 1.51 8.03 -7.89
C ILE A 142 1.40 9.39 -7.23
N ALA A 143 0.73 9.49 -6.08
CA ALA A 143 0.62 10.73 -5.32
C ALA A 143 2.00 11.29 -4.92
N LEU A 144 2.92 10.42 -4.48
CA LEU A 144 4.29 10.83 -4.16
C LEU A 144 5.04 11.31 -5.40
N ARG A 145 4.95 10.62 -6.55
CA ARG A 145 5.60 11.03 -7.82
C ARG A 145 5.14 12.40 -8.32
N ILE A 146 3.88 12.77 -8.07
CA ILE A 146 3.40 14.13 -8.37
C ILE A 146 4.19 15.17 -7.57
N GLY A 147 4.56 14.87 -6.32
CA GLY A 147 5.46 15.73 -5.52
C GLY A 147 6.86 15.89 -6.10
N TYR A 148 7.29 14.99 -6.99
CA TYR A 148 8.55 15.09 -7.75
C TYR A 148 8.38 15.77 -9.12
N GLY A 149 7.18 16.29 -9.45
CA GLY A 149 6.91 16.96 -10.72
C GLY A 149 6.61 16.02 -11.89
N ASP A 150 6.26 14.75 -11.63
CA ASP A 150 5.96 13.78 -12.68
C ASP A 150 4.56 14.02 -13.29
N ALA A 151 4.54 14.56 -14.53
CA ALA A 151 3.31 14.82 -15.27
C ALA A 151 2.53 13.54 -15.64
N ILE A 152 3.21 12.41 -15.87
CA ILE A 152 2.57 11.13 -16.18
C ILE A 152 1.85 10.61 -14.93
N ALA A 153 2.45 10.80 -13.75
CA ALA A 153 1.79 10.46 -12.49
C ALA A 153 0.51 11.26 -12.28
N PHE A 154 0.50 12.54 -12.67
CA PHE A 154 -0.71 13.37 -12.57
C PHE A 154 -1.86 12.83 -13.45
N ILE A 155 -1.57 12.50 -14.71
CA ILE A 155 -2.56 11.88 -15.62
C ILE A 155 -3.02 10.52 -15.06
N GLY A 156 -2.10 9.72 -14.55
CA GLY A 156 -2.40 8.45 -13.91
C GLY A 156 -3.33 8.58 -12.70
N LEU A 157 -3.14 9.62 -11.88
CA LEU A 157 -4.02 9.90 -10.74
C LEU A 157 -5.44 10.24 -11.20
N ILE A 158 -5.59 11.08 -12.23
CA ILE A 158 -6.90 11.41 -12.80
C ILE A 158 -7.59 10.14 -13.32
N ALA A 159 -6.87 9.28 -14.05
CA ALA A 159 -7.40 8.01 -14.53
C ALA A 159 -7.89 7.11 -13.38
N ILE A 160 -7.13 7.03 -12.28
CA ILE A 160 -7.53 6.28 -11.08
C ILE A 160 -8.79 6.89 -10.45
N ILE A 161 -8.85 8.22 -10.30
CA ILE A 161 -10.02 8.91 -9.73
C ILE A 161 -11.28 8.60 -10.54
N VAL A 162 -11.21 8.75 -11.87
CA VAL A 162 -12.32 8.46 -12.78
C VAL A 162 -12.73 7.00 -12.71
N GLY A 163 -11.77 6.07 -12.76
CA GLY A 163 -12.01 4.64 -12.68
C GLY A 163 -12.69 4.22 -11.36
N VAL A 164 -12.20 4.75 -10.23
CA VAL A 164 -12.81 4.53 -8.91
C VAL A 164 -14.22 5.10 -8.86
N PHE A 165 -14.44 6.31 -9.39
CA PHE A 165 -15.77 6.94 -9.38
C PHE A 165 -16.80 6.13 -10.17
N ILE A 166 -16.44 5.68 -11.37
CA ILE A 166 -17.29 4.81 -12.20
C ILE A 166 -17.54 3.48 -11.48
N GLY A 167 -16.49 2.85 -10.94
CA GLY A 167 -16.59 1.59 -10.21
C GLY A 167 -17.52 1.66 -9.00
N VAL A 168 -17.40 2.72 -8.20
CA VAL A 168 -18.28 3.00 -7.05
C VAL A 168 -19.72 3.19 -7.51
N LYS A 169 -19.98 3.99 -8.56
CA LYS A 169 -21.34 4.21 -9.09
C LYS A 169 -21.99 2.91 -9.54
N ILE A 170 -21.26 2.04 -10.24
CA ILE A 170 -21.75 0.72 -10.67
C ILE A 170 -22.03 -0.18 -9.46
N ALA A 171 -21.13 -0.20 -8.47
CA ALA A 171 -21.29 -1.02 -7.27
C ALA A 171 -22.51 -0.58 -6.45
N LEU A 172 -22.67 0.72 -6.22
CA LEU A 172 -23.83 1.30 -5.52
C LEU A 172 -25.13 1.02 -6.26
N LYS A 173 -25.17 1.14 -7.59
CA LYS A 173 -26.37 0.81 -8.38
C LYS A 173 -26.78 -0.65 -8.24
N ARG A 174 -25.82 -1.57 -8.21
CA ARG A 174 -26.09 -3.01 -7.99
C ARG A 174 -26.60 -3.32 -6.59
N MET A 175 -26.19 -2.56 -5.58
CA MET A 175 -26.70 -2.71 -4.21
C MET A 175 -28.06 -2.02 -4.01
N GLY A 176 -28.32 -0.92 -4.72
CA GLY A 176 -29.59 -0.18 -4.67
C GLY A 176 -30.70 -0.75 -5.56
N GLY A 177 -30.37 -1.63 -6.51
CA GLY A 177 -31.33 -2.30 -7.41
C GLY A 177 -31.93 -3.60 -6.87
N GLY A 178 -31.71 -3.91 -5.58
CA GLY A 178 -32.35 -5.02 -4.87
C GLY A 178 -33.53 -4.57 -4.02
N LYS A 179 -34.39 -3.70 -4.57
CA LYS A 179 -35.76 -3.51 -4.10
C LYS A 179 -36.70 -4.08 -5.15
#